data_AF-A0A258SLH3-F1
#
_entry.id   AF-A0A258SLH3-F1
#
_cell.length_a   1.000
_cell.length_b   1.000
_cell.length_c   1.000
_cell.angle_alpha   90.00
_cell.angle_beta   90.00
_cell.angle_gamma   90.00
#
_symmetry.space_group_name_H-M   'P 1'
#
loop_
_entity.id
_entity.type
_entity.pdbx_description
1 polymer ?
#
loop_
_entity_poly.entity_id
_entity_poly.type
_entity_poly.pdbx_seq_one_letter_code
_entity_poly.pdbx_strand_id
1 'polypeptide(L)'
;MSEFNLIAKYFTRSAANADLSVGDDAALMRITVGHQLAVSVDMSVAGTHFYADAAPFDIGWKSMAVNISDMAAMGATPKWATLAIALPEVNEYWLSEF
;
A
#
# COMPACT_ATOMS: atom_id res chain seq x y z
N MET A 1 -2.37 10.08 -19.46
CA MET A 1 -1.47 10.28 -18.30
C MET A 1 -0.58 9.05 -18.21
N SER A 2 0.74 9.19 -18.00
CA SER A 2 1.64 8.03 -17.84
C SER A 2 1.50 7.41 -16.45
N GLU A 3 1.93 6.16 -16.29
CA GLU A 3 2.03 5.47 -15.00
C GLU A 3 2.77 6.31 -13.96
N PHE A 4 3.95 6.84 -14.32
CA PHE A 4 4.76 7.70 -13.44
C PHE A 4 3.99 8.92 -12.93
N ASN A 5 3.13 9.53 -13.76
CA ASN A 5 2.33 10.67 -13.33
C ASN A 5 1.23 10.26 -12.34
N LEU A 6 0.65 9.06 -12.48
CA LEU A 6 -0.35 8.54 -11.54
C LEU A 6 0.29 8.23 -10.19
N ILE A 7 1.45 7.57 -10.19
CA ILE A 7 2.22 7.31 -8.97
C ILE A 7 2.56 8.62 -8.26
N ALA A 8 3.12 9.59 -8.99
CA ALA A 8 3.48 10.89 -8.45
C ALA A 8 2.27 11.66 -7.86
N LYS A 9 1.09 11.55 -8.47
CA LYS A 9 -0.13 12.26 -8.06
C LYS A 9 -0.84 11.60 -6.88
N TYR A 10 -0.99 10.28 -6.88
CA TYR A 10 -1.87 9.57 -5.96
C TYR A 10 -1.11 8.76 -4.88
N PHE A 11 0.08 8.26 -5.19
CA PHE A 11 0.78 7.28 -4.34
C PHE A 11 2.11 7.77 -3.74
N THR A 12 2.63 8.92 -4.18
CA THR A 12 3.82 9.52 -3.58
C THR A 12 3.46 10.31 -2.32
N ARG A 13 3.95 9.83 -1.17
CA ARG A 13 3.85 10.51 0.13
C ARG A 13 5.23 10.63 0.76
N SER A 14 5.41 11.62 1.64
CA SER A 14 6.65 11.73 2.42
C SER A 14 6.74 10.54 3.38
N ALA A 15 7.72 9.66 3.17
CA ALA A 15 8.02 8.56 4.07
C ALA A 15 9.01 9.03 5.15
N ALA A 16 8.52 9.45 6.31
CA ALA A 16 9.36 10.01 7.38
C ALA A 16 10.39 9.02 7.96
N ASN A 17 10.26 7.71 7.68
CA ASN A 17 11.04 6.65 8.31
C ASN A 17 11.75 5.72 7.31
N ALA A 18 11.94 6.11 6.05
CA ALA A 18 12.69 5.33 5.05
C ALA A 18 13.91 6.12 4.56
N ASP A 19 15.03 5.44 4.31
CA ASP A 19 16.24 6.06 3.74
C ASP A 19 16.01 6.37 2.25
N LEU A 20 15.23 5.53 1.56
CA LEU A 20 14.76 5.73 0.19
C LEU A 20 13.31 5.22 0.06
N SER A 21 12.46 6.04 -0.56
CA SER A 21 11.00 5.88 -0.69
C SER A 21 10.60 5.75 -2.19
N VAL A 22 9.31 5.84 -2.50
CA VAL A 22 8.76 5.93 -3.85
C VAL A 22 9.59 6.88 -4.73
N GLY A 23 10.02 6.42 -5.91
CA GLY A 23 10.75 7.21 -6.89
C GLY A 23 11.99 6.55 -7.49
N ASP A 24 12.38 5.36 -7.02
CA ASP A 24 13.51 4.57 -7.52
C ASP A 24 13.11 3.08 -7.63
N ASP A 25 14.03 2.23 -8.08
CA ASP A 25 13.78 0.79 -8.32
C ASP A 25 13.55 -0.03 -7.05
N ALA A 26 13.95 0.49 -5.87
CA ALA A 26 13.75 -0.16 -4.58
C ALA A 26 13.66 0.85 -3.43
N ALA A 27 12.93 0.48 -2.37
CA ALA A 27 12.96 1.20 -1.10
C ALA A 27 14.15 0.74 -0.24
N LEU A 28 14.75 1.66 0.51
CA LEU A 28 15.83 1.38 1.45
C LEU A 28 15.35 1.70 2.87
N MET A 29 15.49 0.74 3.78
CA MET A 29 14.98 0.84 5.15
C MET A 29 16.03 0.36 6.13
N ARG A 30 16.17 1.06 7.27
CA ARG A 30 16.99 0.62 8.39
C ARG A 30 16.15 -0.08 9.44
N ILE A 31 16.57 -1.29 9.79
CA ILE A 31 15.99 -2.02 10.92
C ILE A 31 16.67 -1.55 12.20
N THR A 32 15.89 -1.23 13.23
CA THR A 32 16.41 -0.85 14.55
C THR A 32 17.24 -2.00 15.12
N VAL A 33 18.42 -1.69 15.67
CA VAL A 33 19.30 -2.71 16.27
C VAL A 33 18.53 -3.52 17.32
N GLY A 34 18.76 -4.84 17.31
CA GLY A 34 18.09 -5.78 18.22
C GLY A 34 16.63 -6.09 17.88
N HIS A 35 16.08 -5.56 16.78
CA HIS A 35 14.74 -5.88 16.30
C HIS A 35 14.80 -6.79 15.06
N GLN A 36 13.72 -7.51 14.82
CA GLN A 36 13.47 -8.25 13.58
C GLN A 36 12.48 -7.47 12.71
N LEU A 37 12.55 -7.68 11.40
CA LEU A 37 11.54 -7.20 10.47
C LEU A 37 10.47 -8.29 10.30
N ALA A 38 9.24 -7.99 10.69
CA ALA A 38 8.07 -8.77 10.30
C ALA A 38 7.58 -8.28 8.94
N VAL A 39 7.30 -9.22 8.03
CA VAL A 39 6.79 -8.93 6.70
C VAL A 39 5.54 -9.78 6.49
N SER A 40 4.43 -9.14 6.14
CA SER A 40 3.22 -9.79 5.64
C SER A 40 2.81 -9.16 4.32
N VAL A 41 2.12 -9.93 3.49
CA VAL A 41 1.52 -9.47 2.25
C VAL A 41 0.19 -10.18 2.06
N ASP A 42 -0.83 -9.42 1.69
CA ASP A 42 -2.14 -9.94 1.34
C ASP A 42 -2.62 -9.36 0.01
N MET A 43 -3.42 -10.14 -0.73
CA MET A 43 -3.95 -9.76 -2.04
C MET A 43 -5.47 -9.75 -2.01
N SER A 44 -6.06 -8.59 -2.32
CA SER A 44 -7.50 -8.45 -2.51
C SER A 44 -7.86 -8.41 -4.00
N VAL A 45 -8.94 -9.10 -4.38
CA VAL A 45 -9.38 -9.28 -5.78
C VAL A 45 -10.86 -8.98 -5.85
N ALA A 46 -11.25 -8.12 -6.80
CA ALA A 46 -12.65 -7.77 -7.05
C ALA A 46 -13.48 -9.01 -7.42
N GLY A 47 -14.68 -9.13 -6.86
CA GLY A 47 -15.55 -10.29 -7.02
C GLY A 47 -15.24 -11.47 -6.08
N THR A 48 -14.07 -11.48 -5.43
CA THR A 48 -13.68 -12.50 -4.43
C THR A 48 -13.63 -11.91 -3.02
N HIS A 49 -12.87 -10.84 -2.84
CA HIS A 49 -12.59 -10.24 -1.52
C HIS A 49 -13.42 -8.99 -1.23
N PHE A 50 -13.97 -8.37 -2.27
CA PHE A 50 -14.88 -7.23 -2.22
C PHE A 50 -15.75 -7.20 -3.49
N TYR A 51 -16.90 -6.52 -3.43
CA TYR A 51 -17.78 -6.38 -4.59
C TYR A 51 -17.17 -5.47 -5.65
N ALA A 52 -17.45 -5.72 -6.93
CA ALA A 52 -16.88 -4.95 -8.04
C ALA A 52 -17.28 -3.46 -8.01
N ASP A 53 -18.40 -3.13 -7.37
CA ASP A 53 -18.95 -1.78 -7.20
C ASP A 53 -18.70 -1.19 -5.79
N ALA A 54 -17.84 -1.82 -4.98
CA ALA A 54 -17.46 -1.27 -3.68
C ALA A 54 -16.79 0.11 -3.83
N ALA A 55 -17.04 1.00 -2.87
CA ALA A 55 -16.46 2.33 -2.89
C ALA A 55 -14.92 2.26 -2.86
N PRO A 56 -14.21 3.05 -3.70
CA PRO A 56 -12.74 2.96 -3.79
C PRO A 56 -12.05 3.22 -2.44
N PHE A 57 -12.58 4.16 -1.67
CA PHE A 57 -12.12 4.45 -0.30
C PHE A 57 -12.16 3.23 0.61
N ASP A 58 -13.27 2.47 0.58
CA ASP A 58 -13.40 1.27 1.41
C ASP A 58 -12.43 0.17 0.96
N ILE A 59 -12.15 0.08 -0.34
CA ILE A 59 -11.16 -0.85 -0.90
C ILE A 59 -9.75 -0.46 -0.42
N GLY A 60 -9.36 0.81 -0.54
CA GLY A 60 -8.06 1.33 -0.08
C GLY A 60 -7.87 1.14 1.42
N TRP A 61 -8.87 1.52 2.21
CA TRP A 61 -8.90 1.32 3.65
C TRP A 61 -8.72 -0.15 4.02
N LYS A 62 -9.54 -1.03 3.45
CA LYS A 62 -9.49 -2.47 3.75
C LYS A 62 -8.16 -3.09 3.36
N SER A 63 -7.61 -2.72 2.19
CA SER A 63 -6.32 -3.23 1.70
C SER A 63 -5.18 -2.98 2.69
N MET A 64 -5.17 -1.82 3.34
CA MET A 64 -4.19 -1.53 4.40
C MET A 64 -4.57 -2.19 5.73
N ALA A 65 -5.85 -2.15 6.11
CA ALA A 65 -6.32 -2.64 7.41
C ALA A 65 -6.04 -4.14 7.62
N VAL A 66 -6.19 -4.97 6.59
CA VAL A 66 -5.90 -6.42 6.69
C VAL A 66 -4.41 -6.67 6.99
N ASN A 67 -3.51 -5.96 6.31
CA ASN A 67 -2.06 -6.09 6.54
C ASN A 67 -1.64 -5.53 7.91
N ILE A 68 -2.28 -4.45 8.39
CA ILE A 68 -2.06 -3.93 9.76
C ILE A 68 -2.53 -4.95 10.80
N SER A 69 -3.62 -5.67 10.54
CA SER A 69 -4.11 -6.74 11.41
C SER A 69 -3.07 -7.84 11.60
N ASP A 70 -2.37 -8.25 10.53
CA ASP A 70 -1.29 -9.25 10.62
C ASP A 70 -0.13 -8.75 11.50
N MET A 71 0.26 -7.48 11.35
CA MET A 71 1.30 -6.89 12.20
C MET A 71 0.87 -6.90 13.67
N ALA A 72 -0.39 -6.56 13.95
CA ALA A 72 -0.93 -6.60 15.30
C ALA A 72 -0.92 -8.03 15.88
N ALA A 73 -1.27 -9.03 15.08
CA ALA A 73 -1.26 -10.44 15.49
C ALA A 73 0.15 -10.94 15.86
N MET A 74 1.19 -10.38 15.22
CA MET A 74 2.59 -10.69 15.52
C MET A 74 3.18 -9.81 16.65
N GLY A 75 2.40 -8.89 17.22
CA GLY A 75 2.89 -7.90 18.19
C GLY A 75 3.91 -6.92 17.60
N ALA A 76 3.92 -6.76 16.27
CA ALA A 76 4.84 -5.88 15.55
C ALA A 76 4.28 -4.46 15.47
N THR A 77 5.18 -3.48 15.43
CA THR A 77 4.83 -2.07 15.15
C THR A 77 4.89 -1.84 13.63
N PRO A 78 3.77 -1.53 12.94
CA PRO A 78 3.78 -1.21 11.52
C PRO A 78 4.63 0.03 11.24
N LYS A 79 5.45 -0.01 10.18
CA LYS A 79 6.34 1.11 9.81
C LYS A 79 6.26 1.51 8.33
N TRP A 80 6.18 0.52 7.45
CA TRP A 80 6.21 0.71 6.00
C TRP A 80 5.22 -0.23 5.33
N ALA A 81 4.78 0.13 4.14
CA ALA A 81 3.97 -0.71 3.28
C ALA A 81 4.39 -0.50 1.84
N THR A 82 4.28 -1.55 1.03
CA THR A 82 4.34 -1.48 -0.43
C THR A 82 2.93 -1.69 -0.97
N LEU A 83 2.62 -1.09 -2.12
CA LEU A 83 1.35 -1.25 -2.80
C LEU A 83 1.61 -1.77 -4.21
N ALA A 84 1.03 -2.93 -4.51
CA ALA A 84 0.87 -3.42 -5.87
C ALA A 84 -0.61 -3.35 -6.23
N ILE A 85 -0.94 -2.58 -7.27
CA ILE A 85 -2.31 -2.39 -7.73
C ILE A 85 -2.40 -2.60 -9.24
N ALA A 86 -3.39 -3.38 -9.65
CA ALA A 86 -3.74 -3.57 -11.06
C ALA A 86 -5.20 -3.14 -11.25
N LEU A 87 -5.41 -2.23 -12.21
CA LEU A 87 -6.73 -1.74 -12.60
C LEU A 87 -6.96 -2.07 -14.08
N PRO A 88 -8.21 -2.40 -14.48
CA PRO A 88 -8.52 -2.69 -15.89
C PRO A 88 -8.40 -1.44 -16.77
N GLU A 89 -8.55 -0.26 -16.19
CA GLU A 89 -8.43 1.04 -16.85
C GLU A 89 -7.98 2.11 -15.86
N VAL A 90 -7.48 3.23 -16.37
CA VAL A 90 -7.14 4.40 -15.55
C VAL A 90 -8.42 5.19 -15.29
N ASN A 91 -8.83 5.28 -14.02
CA ASN A 91 -9.96 6.08 -13.57
C ASN A 91 -9.51 7.05 -12.47
N GLU A 92 -9.47 8.35 -12.78
CA GLU A 92 -8.95 9.36 -11.85
C GLU A 92 -9.80 9.56 -10.61
N TYR A 93 -11.13 9.43 -10.71
CA TYR A 93 -12.02 9.50 -9.54
C TYR A 93 -11.78 8.31 -8.61
N TRP A 94 -11.65 7.11 -9.19
CA TRP A 94 -11.35 5.92 -8.41
C TRP A 94 -10.00 6.05 -7.70
N LEU A 95 -8.97 6.51 -8.41
CA LEU A 95 -7.62 6.70 -7.87
C LEU A 95 -7.53 7.82 -6.83
N SER A 96 -8.39 8.84 -6.89
CA SER A 96 -8.40 9.90 -5.87
C SER A 96 -9.04 9.47 -4.55
N GLU A 97 -9.97 8.52 -4.61
CA GLU A 97 -10.71 8.02 -3.45
C GLU A 97 -10.02 6.82 -2.78
N PHE A 98 -9.31 5.99 -3.55
CA PHE A 98 -8.55 4.83 -3.07
C PHE A 98 -7.30 5.24 -2.26
#